data_AF-A0A1V8S8B0-F1
#
_entry.id   AF-A0A1V8S8B0-F1
#
_cell.length_a   1.000
_cell.length_b   1.000
_cell.length_c   1.000
_cell.angle_alpha   90.00
_cell.angle_beta   90.00
_cell.angle_gamma   90.00
#
_symmetry.space_group_name_H-M   'P 1'
#
loop_
_entity.id
_entity.type
_entity.pdbx_description
1 polymer ?
#
loop_
_entity_poly.entity_id
_entity_poly.type
_entity_poly.pdbx_seq_one_letter_code
_entity_poly.pdbx_strand_id
1 'polypeptide(L)'
;MLSIWEARLLKESIELPDASDFSLATVFTLKDLKKPTGTHRWIRDAVQHYLERDDVFNESFLASVIFQGAGEDDVACSEEAREHLRALGNQSITFISAPTLLPGPYAIIDQQLRDVWKLIDDSYGSCMATLKPQPQPSPSTVFETLRESSSDSQFLSFAVQSRLGSQEDTSTPLAGMRIVIKDNIHLRGVKSSLGNRSFYQTFPAAAETAACSKKVIAGGGVIVGKSKMTSFGNWEEPIEYVDYQAPWNPRADRCQSPGGSSSGPASAIAAYEWLDIAIGTDSQYMR
;
A
#
# COMPACT_ATOMS: atom_id res chain seq x y z
N MET A 1 -17.15 -8.00 -5.28
CA MET A 1 -16.31 -6.89 -5.78
C MET A 1 -14.97 -7.52 -6.12
N LEU A 2 -14.68 -7.75 -7.40
CA LEU A 2 -13.42 -8.36 -7.84
C LEU A 2 -12.31 -7.34 -7.55
N SER A 3 -11.50 -7.58 -6.54
CA SER A 3 -10.29 -6.79 -6.27
C SER A 3 -9.30 -7.05 -7.40
N ILE A 4 -8.92 -6.01 -8.14
CA ILE A 4 -7.91 -6.09 -9.19
C ILE A 4 -6.54 -6.03 -8.49
N TRP A 5 -5.68 -6.99 -8.79
CA TRP A 5 -4.34 -7.10 -8.23
C TRP A 5 -3.31 -6.78 -9.31
N GLU A 6 -2.33 -5.93 -9.01
CA GLU A 6 -1.13 -5.76 -9.83
C GLU A 6 0.05 -6.48 -9.18
N ALA A 7 0.90 -7.11 -10.00
CA ALA A 7 2.09 -7.83 -9.54
C ALA A 7 3.39 -7.20 -10.06
N ARG A 8 4.35 -6.92 -9.16
CA ARG A 8 5.68 -6.41 -9.51
C ARG A 8 6.76 -7.40 -9.12
N LEU A 9 7.79 -7.53 -9.95
CA LEU A 9 9.02 -8.24 -9.59
C LEU A 9 9.59 -7.73 -8.26
N LEU A 10 9.93 -8.66 -7.38
CA LEU A 10 10.71 -8.37 -6.18
C LEU A 10 12.06 -7.76 -6.55
N LYS A 11 12.65 -6.99 -5.63
CA LYS A 11 14.03 -6.47 -5.78
C LYS A 11 15.06 -7.61 -5.97
N GLU A 12 14.79 -8.77 -5.40
CA GLU A 12 15.56 -10.00 -5.59
C GLU A 12 14.62 -11.07 -6.16
N SER A 13 14.94 -11.63 -7.33
CA SER A 13 14.13 -12.67 -7.97
C SER A 13 14.25 -13.97 -7.18
N ILE A 14 13.15 -14.41 -6.58
CA ILE A 14 13.06 -15.72 -5.93
C ILE A 14 12.40 -16.67 -6.93
N GLU A 15 13.20 -17.57 -7.48
CA GLU A 15 12.74 -18.64 -8.38
C GLU A 15 12.24 -19.84 -7.58
N LEU A 16 11.09 -20.36 -7.98
CA LEU A 16 10.42 -21.51 -7.40
C LEU A 16 10.21 -22.55 -8.52
N PRO A 17 11.25 -23.34 -8.86
CA PRO A 17 11.27 -24.18 -10.06
C PRO A 17 10.19 -25.27 -10.12
N ASP A 18 9.62 -25.62 -8.96
CA ASP A 18 8.54 -26.63 -8.85
C ASP A 18 7.14 -26.01 -8.72
N ALA A 19 7.02 -24.68 -8.81
CA ALA A 19 5.75 -23.98 -8.68
C ALA A 19 4.97 -23.89 -10.00
N SER A 20 3.65 -23.76 -9.91
CA SER A 20 2.79 -23.49 -11.06
C SER A 20 3.08 -22.13 -11.72
N ASP A 21 2.77 -22.01 -13.01
CA ASP A 21 2.95 -20.77 -13.79
C ASP A 21 2.24 -19.55 -13.18
N PHE A 22 1.07 -19.75 -12.56
CA PHE A 22 0.37 -18.73 -11.79
C PHE A 22 -0.22 -19.32 -10.51
N SER A 23 0.08 -18.72 -9.35
CA SER A 23 -0.61 -19.00 -8.09
C SER A 23 -0.56 -17.80 -7.16
N LEU A 24 -1.59 -17.63 -6.33
CA LEU A 24 -1.52 -16.71 -5.20
C LEU A 24 -0.81 -17.42 -4.05
N ALA A 25 0.12 -16.73 -3.41
CA ALA A 25 0.96 -17.31 -2.38
C ALA A 25 0.93 -16.50 -1.09
N THR A 26 1.20 -17.19 0.01
CA THR A 26 1.40 -16.58 1.33
C THR A 26 2.76 -16.99 1.86
N VAL A 27 3.56 -16.01 2.27
CA VAL A 27 4.82 -16.26 2.95
C VAL A 27 4.60 -16.14 4.45
N PHE A 28 4.95 -17.21 5.16
CA PHE A 28 5.10 -17.19 6.61
C PHE A 28 6.58 -17.23 6.98
N THR A 29 7.02 -16.22 7.73
CA THR A 29 8.40 -16.13 8.22
C THR A 29 8.53 -16.80 9.59
N LEU A 30 9.45 -17.76 9.69
CA LEU A 30 9.70 -18.56 10.88
C LEU A 30 10.92 -18.00 11.64
N LYS A 31 10.68 -17.22 12.71
CA LYS A 31 11.75 -16.54 13.47
C LYS A 31 12.24 -17.32 14.69
N ASP A 32 11.37 -18.11 15.31
CA ASP A 32 11.68 -18.86 16.54
C ASP A 32 11.30 -20.34 16.39
N LEU A 33 12.26 -21.11 15.85
CA LEU A 33 12.12 -22.56 15.68
C LEU A 33 12.14 -23.34 17.01
N LYS A 34 12.33 -22.67 18.17
CA LYS A 34 12.23 -23.32 19.48
C LYS A 34 10.79 -23.60 19.89
N LYS A 35 9.81 -22.95 19.24
CA LYS A 35 8.38 -23.27 19.39
C LYS A 35 7.96 -24.18 18.23
N PRO A 36 7.02 -25.11 18.44
CA PRO A 36 6.50 -25.93 17.36
C PRO A 36 5.77 -25.05 16.34
N THR A 37 6.44 -24.80 15.22
CA THR A 37 5.92 -24.07 14.05
C THR A 37 5.33 -25.05 13.04
N GLY A 38 4.39 -24.59 12.21
CA GLY A 38 3.74 -25.44 11.20
C GLY A 38 2.66 -26.41 11.72
N THR A 39 2.46 -26.52 13.04
CA THR A 39 1.36 -27.33 13.58
C THR A 39 -0.01 -26.77 13.17
N HIS A 40 -1.06 -27.60 13.16
CA HIS A 40 -2.43 -27.18 12.84
C HIS A 40 -2.86 -25.92 13.61
N ARG A 41 -2.63 -25.90 14.92
CA ARG A 41 -2.95 -24.74 15.78
C ARG A 41 -2.16 -23.51 15.36
N TRP A 42 -0.86 -23.65 15.11
CA TRP A 42 -0.01 -22.55 14.72
C TRP A 42 -0.45 -21.94 13.38
N ILE A 43 -0.75 -22.78 12.37
CA ILE A 43 -1.21 -22.30 11.06
C ILE A 43 -2.52 -21.57 11.18
N ARG A 44 -3.51 -22.16 11.87
CA ARG A 44 -4.81 -21.53 12.10
C ARG A 44 -4.68 -20.17 12.78
N ASP A 45 -3.87 -20.11 13.84
CA ASP A 45 -3.66 -18.87 14.60
C ASP A 45 -2.91 -17.82 13.74
N ALA A 46 -1.97 -18.23 12.87
CA ALA A 46 -1.25 -17.35 11.95
C ALA A 46 -2.14 -16.81 10.81
N VAL A 47 -2.98 -17.65 10.22
CA VAL A 47 -3.95 -17.24 9.18
C VAL A 47 -4.96 -16.26 9.77
N GLN A 48 -5.51 -16.57 10.94
CA GLN A 48 -6.45 -15.67 11.64
C GLN A 48 -5.79 -14.31 11.92
N HIS A 49 -4.53 -14.32 12.37
CA HIS A 49 -3.77 -13.10 12.59
C HIS A 49 -3.62 -12.25 11.32
N TYR A 50 -3.37 -12.88 10.17
CA TYR A 50 -3.24 -12.17 8.90
C TYR A 50 -4.57 -11.58 8.44
N LEU A 51 -5.67 -12.33 8.55
CA LEU A 51 -7.02 -11.86 8.21
C LEU A 51 -7.47 -10.67 9.08
N GLU A 52 -7.05 -10.61 10.34
CA GLU A 52 -7.43 -9.53 11.26
C GLU A 52 -6.63 -8.23 11.05
N ARG A 53 -5.39 -8.34 10.55
CA ARG A 53 -4.44 -7.20 10.53
C ARG A 53 -4.14 -6.64 9.16
N ASP A 54 -4.52 -7.35 8.12
CA ASP A 54 -4.19 -6.98 6.76
C ASP A 54 -5.43 -6.90 5.88
N ASP A 55 -5.56 -5.79 5.17
CA ASP A 55 -6.69 -5.53 4.27
C ASP A 55 -6.37 -5.89 2.81
N VAL A 56 -5.21 -6.51 2.56
CA VAL A 56 -4.75 -7.04 1.27
C VAL A 56 -4.90 -8.56 1.27
N PHE A 57 -4.42 -9.23 2.33
CA PHE A 57 -4.53 -10.67 2.50
C PHE A 57 -6.00 -11.16 2.55
N ASN A 58 -6.23 -12.33 1.96
CA ASN A 58 -7.45 -13.11 2.08
C ASN A 58 -7.12 -14.59 1.82
N GLU A 59 -8.04 -15.50 2.13
CA GLU A 59 -7.80 -16.95 2.05
C GLU A 59 -7.36 -17.44 0.65
N SER A 60 -7.68 -16.72 -0.43
CA SER A 60 -7.23 -17.09 -1.77
C SER A 60 -5.70 -17.09 -1.91
N PHE A 61 -4.99 -16.29 -1.08
CA PHE A 61 -3.53 -16.28 -1.03
C PHE A 61 -2.94 -17.56 -0.41
N LEU A 62 -3.75 -18.41 0.21
CA LEU A 62 -3.32 -19.71 0.74
C LEU A 62 -3.22 -20.79 -0.33
N ALA A 63 -3.53 -20.50 -1.60
CA ALA A 63 -3.37 -21.46 -2.70
C ALA A 63 -1.94 -22.03 -2.77
N SER A 64 -0.93 -21.22 -2.50
CA SER A 64 0.44 -21.67 -2.24
C SER A 64 0.96 -21.13 -0.91
N VAL A 65 1.55 -21.99 -0.07
CA VAL A 65 2.11 -21.59 1.22
C VAL A 65 3.63 -21.73 1.17
N ILE A 66 4.33 -20.67 1.53
CA ILE A 66 5.78 -20.60 1.54
C ILE A 66 6.23 -20.38 2.98
N PHE A 67 6.98 -21.33 3.54
CA PHE A 67 7.65 -21.18 4.82
C PHE A 67 9.06 -20.64 4.59
N GLN A 68 9.35 -19.48 5.14
CA GLN A 68 10.66 -18.83 5.04
C GLN A 68 11.42 -18.96 6.35
N GLY A 69 12.71 -19.33 6.26
CA GLY A 69 13.63 -19.37 7.41
C GLY A 69 13.81 -20.73 8.07
N ALA A 70 13.29 -21.81 7.47
CA ALA A 70 13.44 -23.18 7.97
C ALA A 70 13.40 -24.19 6.81
N GLY A 71 14.06 -25.34 6.98
CA GLY A 71 13.89 -26.49 6.07
C GLY A 71 12.58 -27.24 6.37
N GLU A 72 12.20 -28.17 5.49
CA GLU A 72 11.00 -29.00 5.70
C GLU A 72 11.05 -29.75 7.04
N ASP A 73 12.21 -30.29 7.41
CA ASP A 73 12.43 -31.04 8.66
C ASP A 73 12.30 -30.18 9.92
N ASP A 74 12.43 -28.86 9.80
CA ASP A 74 12.35 -27.91 10.91
C ASP A 74 10.91 -27.49 11.23
N VAL A 75 9.95 -27.81 10.33
CA VAL A 75 8.56 -27.38 10.42
C VAL A 75 7.68 -28.58 10.70
N ALA A 76 7.01 -28.58 11.85
CA ALA A 76 6.09 -29.65 12.26
C ALA A 76 4.74 -29.53 11.52
N CYS A 77 4.78 -29.57 10.19
CA CYS A 77 3.62 -29.58 9.32
C CYS A 77 2.94 -30.96 9.39
N SER A 78 2.16 -31.17 10.46
CA SER A 78 1.42 -32.41 10.67
C SER A 78 0.38 -32.63 9.56
N GLU A 79 -0.07 -33.87 9.37
CA GLU A 79 -1.11 -34.15 8.37
C GLU A 79 -2.40 -33.37 8.65
N GLU A 80 -2.77 -33.15 9.93
CA GLU A 80 -3.92 -32.30 10.27
C GLU A 80 -3.72 -30.85 9.82
N ALA A 81 -2.49 -30.34 9.86
CA ALA A 81 -2.15 -29.00 9.41
C ALA A 81 -2.26 -28.89 7.88
N ARG A 82 -1.80 -29.92 7.16
CA ARG A 82 -1.92 -30.04 5.69
C ARG A 82 -3.37 -30.20 5.26
N GLU A 83 -4.17 -30.98 5.98
CA GLU A 83 -5.61 -31.12 5.72
C GLU A 83 -6.37 -29.82 5.92
N HIS A 84 -6.04 -29.06 6.97
CA HIS A 84 -6.63 -27.74 7.21
C HIS A 84 -6.28 -26.76 6.09
N LEU A 85 -5.02 -26.70 5.66
CA LEU A 85 -4.62 -25.88 4.51
C LEU A 85 -5.32 -26.31 3.22
N ARG A 86 -5.43 -27.62 2.95
CA ARG A 86 -6.17 -28.14 1.79
C ARG A 86 -7.64 -27.74 1.83
N ALA A 87 -8.26 -27.74 3.02
CA ALA A 87 -9.64 -27.26 3.19
C ALA A 87 -9.79 -25.76 2.90
N LEU A 88 -8.72 -24.97 3.09
CA LEU A 88 -8.64 -23.55 2.71
C LEU A 88 -8.20 -23.33 1.25
N GLY A 89 -8.11 -24.39 0.44
CA GLY A 89 -7.77 -24.31 -0.98
C GLY A 89 -6.27 -24.36 -1.31
N ASN A 90 -5.41 -24.71 -0.34
CA ASN A 90 -3.98 -24.87 -0.57
C ASN A 90 -3.68 -26.04 -1.53
N GLN A 91 -2.77 -25.79 -2.46
CA GLN A 91 -2.33 -26.71 -3.51
C GLN A 91 -0.86 -27.08 -3.35
N SER A 92 -0.04 -26.18 -2.79
CA SER A 92 1.39 -26.42 -2.61
C SER A 92 1.93 -25.81 -1.32
N ILE A 93 2.93 -26.48 -0.76
CA ILE A 93 3.73 -26.00 0.37
C ILE A 93 5.20 -26.03 -0.07
N THR A 94 5.91 -24.92 0.16
CA THR A 94 7.33 -24.80 -0.21
C THR A 94 8.12 -24.22 0.95
N PHE A 95 9.37 -24.65 1.11
CA PHE A 95 10.27 -24.18 2.15
C PHE A 95 11.45 -23.46 1.48
N ILE A 96 11.74 -22.23 1.91
CA ILE A 96 12.81 -21.42 1.34
C ILE A 96 13.65 -20.76 2.43
N SER A 97 14.89 -20.42 2.06
CA SER A 97 15.78 -19.60 2.89
C SER A 97 16.09 -18.30 2.15
N ALA A 98 15.28 -17.27 2.40
CA ALA A 98 15.42 -15.94 1.83
C ALA A 98 15.27 -14.90 2.96
N PRO A 99 16.35 -14.50 3.66
CA PRO A 99 16.27 -13.64 4.85
C PRO A 99 15.65 -12.26 4.62
N THR A 100 15.67 -11.77 3.38
CA THR A 100 15.15 -10.46 2.96
C THR A 100 13.65 -10.48 2.65
N LEU A 101 13.06 -11.68 2.50
CA LEU A 101 11.65 -11.84 2.16
C LEU A 101 10.78 -11.59 3.39
N LEU A 102 9.82 -10.68 3.25
CA LEU A 102 8.90 -10.32 4.32
C LEU A 102 7.68 -11.26 4.32
N PRO A 103 7.00 -11.46 5.46
CA PRO A 103 5.75 -12.19 5.49
C PRO A 103 4.61 -11.43 4.78
N GLY A 104 3.65 -12.18 4.25
CA GLY A 104 2.42 -11.63 3.68
C GLY A 104 1.98 -12.29 2.37
N PRO A 105 1.01 -11.68 1.67
CA PRO A 105 0.52 -12.15 0.38
C PRO A 105 1.50 -11.81 -0.75
N TYR A 106 1.60 -12.73 -1.71
CA TYR A 106 2.43 -12.66 -2.92
C TYR A 106 1.71 -13.33 -4.09
N ALA A 107 2.27 -13.20 -5.29
CA ALA A 107 1.90 -14.01 -6.45
C ALA A 107 3.13 -14.73 -7.00
N ILE A 108 2.96 -15.97 -7.41
CA ILE A 108 3.93 -16.71 -8.21
C ILE A 108 3.52 -16.52 -9.66
N ILE A 109 4.37 -15.92 -10.48
CA ILE A 109 4.15 -15.70 -11.91
C ILE A 109 5.41 -16.10 -12.66
N ASP A 110 5.28 -17.04 -13.59
CA ASP A 110 6.39 -17.65 -14.32
C ASP A 110 7.44 -18.21 -13.35
N GLN A 111 6.98 -18.96 -12.33
CA GLN A 111 7.82 -19.53 -11.27
C GLN A 111 8.61 -18.48 -10.45
N GLN A 112 8.26 -17.20 -10.55
CA GLN A 112 8.90 -16.13 -9.77
C GLN A 112 7.93 -15.53 -8.76
N LEU A 113 8.39 -15.38 -7.53
CA LEU A 113 7.63 -14.69 -6.48
C LEU A 113 7.61 -13.17 -6.75
N ARG A 114 6.43 -12.56 -6.61
CA ARG A 114 6.16 -11.15 -6.93
C ARG A 114 5.31 -10.50 -5.84
N ASP A 115 5.62 -9.23 -5.56
CA ASP A 115 4.78 -8.40 -4.70
C ASP A 115 3.41 -8.23 -5.33
N VAL A 116 2.36 -8.24 -4.52
CA VAL A 116 0.99 -7.96 -4.93
C VAL A 116 0.50 -6.67 -4.32
N TRP A 117 -0.25 -5.90 -5.10
CA TRP A 117 -0.88 -4.66 -4.65
C TRP A 117 -2.38 -4.73 -4.80
N LYS A 118 -3.09 -4.35 -3.74
CA LYS A 118 -4.54 -4.14 -3.81
C LYS A 118 -4.79 -2.81 -4.51
N LEU A 119 -5.55 -2.83 -5.59
CA LEU A 119 -6.07 -1.59 -6.18
C LEU A 119 -7.32 -1.13 -5.43
N ILE A 120 -7.35 0.14 -5.07
CA ILE A 120 -8.48 0.79 -4.40
C ILE A 120 -8.81 2.08 -5.15
N ASP A 121 -10.06 2.23 -5.59
CA ASP A 121 -10.50 3.41 -6.32
C ASP A 121 -10.45 4.67 -5.44
N ASP A 122 -9.92 5.76 -5.99
CA ASP A 122 -10.05 7.11 -5.41
C ASP A 122 -11.46 7.66 -5.70
N SER A 123 -12.49 7.00 -5.18
CA SER A 123 -13.92 7.28 -5.45
C SER A 123 -14.39 8.69 -5.06
N TYR A 124 -13.58 9.43 -4.31
CA TYR A 124 -13.82 10.83 -3.92
C TYR A 124 -12.94 11.81 -4.70
N GLY A 125 -12.11 11.34 -5.64
CA GLY A 125 -11.20 12.17 -6.43
C GLY A 125 -10.30 13.03 -5.54
N SER A 126 -9.80 12.46 -4.46
CA SER A 126 -9.01 13.12 -3.42
C SER A 126 -7.56 13.40 -3.83
N CYS A 127 -7.05 12.72 -4.87
CA CYS A 127 -5.66 12.78 -5.30
C CYS A 127 -5.44 13.50 -6.64
N MET A 128 -4.30 14.19 -6.73
CA MET A 128 -3.72 14.65 -8.00
C MET A 128 -2.93 13.53 -8.67
N ALA A 129 -2.27 12.70 -7.86
CA ALA A 129 -1.52 11.53 -8.32
C ALA A 129 -1.50 10.47 -7.21
N THR A 130 -1.68 9.21 -7.58
CA THR A 130 -1.39 8.05 -6.72
C THR A 130 0.00 7.53 -7.04
N LEU A 131 0.61 6.81 -6.11
CA LEU A 131 2.02 6.40 -6.21
C LEU A 131 2.13 4.88 -6.34
N LYS A 132 3.13 4.44 -7.12
CA LYS A 132 3.53 3.03 -7.10
C LYS A 132 4.13 2.70 -5.73
N PRO A 133 3.73 1.59 -5.09
CA PRO A 133 4.31 1.15 -3.84
C PRO A 133 5.84 0.99 -3.95
N GLN A 134 6.53 1.41 -2.89
CA GLN A 134 7.98 1.36 -2.80
C GLN A 134 8.34 0.38 -1.68
N PRO A 135 8.90 -0.81 -1.98
CA PRO A 135 9.34 -1.74 -0.97
C PRO A 135 10.46 -1.10 -0.14
N GLN A 136 10.17 -0.85 1.14
CA GLN A 136 11.07 -0.21 2.12
C GLN A 136 11.60 1.15 1.64
N PRO A 137 10.77 2.21 1.66
CA PRO A 137 11.20 3.52 1.21
C PRO A 137 12.26 4.10 2.17
N SER A 138 13.30 4.71 1.59
CA SER A 138 14.28 5.53 2.30
C SER A 138 14.08 7.02 1.98
N PRO A 139 14.69 7.94 2.76
CA PRO A 139 14.64 9.39 2.46
C PRO A 139 15.16 9.80 1.06
N SER A 140 15.94 8.93 0.40
CA SER A 140 16.48 9.16 -0.95
C SER A 140 15.64 8.51 -2.07
N THR A 141 14.56 7.81 -1.72
CA THR A 141 13.64 7.13 -2.66
C THR A 141 13.18 8.08 -3.76
N VAL A 142 13.23 7.60 -5.00
CA VAL A 142 12.61 8.24 -6.15
C VAL A 142 11.23 7.63 -6.32
N PHE A 143 10.20 8.45 -6.16
CA PHE A 143 8.82 8.04 -6.27
C PHE A 143 8.36 8.07 -7.73
N GLU A 144 7.47 7.14 -8.06
CA GLU A 144 6.82 7.06 -9.36
C GLU A 144 5.30 7.14 -9.19
N THR A 145 4.65 7.87 -10.09
CA THR A 145 3.19 7.90 -10.17
C THR A 145 2.66 6.56 -10.67
N LEU A 146 1.61 6.04 -10.05
CA LEU A 146 0.80 4.99 -10.61
C LEU A 146 -0.08 5.57 -11.73
N ARG A 147 -0.28 4.82 -12.81
CA ARG A 147 -1.05 5.26 -13.99
C ARG A 147 -2.29 4.40 -14.20
N GLU A 148 -2.89 3.94 -13.11
CA GLU A 148 -4.10 3.13 -13.12
C GLU A 148 -5.33 3.99 -12.83
N SER A 149 -6.37 3.77 -13.63
CA SER A 149 -7.69 4.39 -13.45
C SER A 149 -8.57 3.55 -12.54
N SER A 150 -9.52 4.20 -11.88
CA SER A 150 -10.58 3.54 -11.12
C SER A 150 -11.37 2.54 -11.97
N SER A 151 -12.05 1.61 -11.30
CA SER A 151 -12.85 0.58 -11.97
C SER A 151 -13.93 1.14 -12.92
N ASP A 152 -14.41 2.36 -12.67
CA ASP A 152 -15.36 3.09 -13.51
C ASP A 152 -14.68 4.10 -14.47
N SER A 153 -13.35 4.16 -14.49
CA SER A 153 -12.52 5.06 -15.30
C SER A 153 -12.75 6.56 -15.06
N GLN A 154 -13.36 6.95 -13.93
CA GLN A 154 -13.62 8.35 -13.61
C GLN A 154 -12.52 9.02 -12.77
N PHE A 155 -11.78 8.23 -11.99
CA PHE A 155 -10.77 8.68 -11.04
C PHE A 155 -9.48 7.86 -11.16
N LEU A 156 -8.53 8.14 -10.27
CA LEU A 156 -7.31 7.34 -10.10
C LEU A 156 -7.61 6.10 -9.23
N SER A 157 -6.72 5.12 -9.27
CA SER A 157 -6.65 4.07 -8.25
C SER A 157 -5.40 4.22 -7.40
N PHE A 158 -5.51 3.91 -6.11
CA PHE A 158 -4.38 3.66 -5.23
C PHE A 158 -3.92 2.22 -5.40
N ALA A 159 -2.62 1.98 -5.39
CA ALA A 159 -2.04 0.67 -5.16
C ALA A 159 -1.53 0.61 -3.72
N VAL A 160 -2.00 -0.34 -2.93
CA VAL A 160 -1.56 -0.52 -1.54
C VAL A 160 -0.96 -1.91 -1.33
N GLN A 161 0.18 -1.94 -0.63
CA GLN A 161 0.85 -3.16 -0.19
C GLN A 161 0.25 -3.69 1.11
N SER A 162 0.45 -4.99 1.35
CA SER A 162 0.18 -5.61 2.63
C SER A 162 0.97 -4.92 3.75
N ARG A 163 0.33 -4.80 4.91
CA ARG A 163 0.91 -4.22 6.13
C ARG A 163 1.73 -5.24 6.90
N LEU A 164 1.55 -6.55 6.64
CA LEU A 164 2.11 -7.64 7.45
C LEU A 164 3.63 -7.55 7.58
N GLY A 165 4.34 -7.41 6.45
CA GLY A 165 5.79 -7.28 6.45
C GLY A 165 6.28 -6.04 7.20
N SER A 166 5.61 -4.90 7.01
CA SER A 166 5.98 -3.66 7.70
C SER A 166 5.65 -3.66 9.19
N GLN A 167 4.56 -4.30 9.61
CA GLN A 167 4.14 -4.36 11.02
C GLN A 167 5.07 -5.24 11.86
N GLU A 168 5.91 -6.06 11.25
CA GLU A 168 6.97 -6.78 11.97
C GLU A 168 8.06 -5.82 12.50
N ASP A 169 8.25 -4.68 11.84
CA ASP A 169 9.17 -3.66 12.29
C ASP A 169 8.52 -2.83 13.40
N THR A 170 8.79 -3.22 14.64
CA THR A 170 8.37 -2.48 15.84
C THR A 170 9.34 -1.36 16.21
N SER A 171 10.42 -1.17 15.46
CA SER A 171 11.44 -0.15 15.74
C SER A 171 11.06 1.23 15.21
N THR A 172 10.11 1.31 14.27
CA THR A 172 9.68 2.55 13.65
C THR A 172 8.20 2.90 13.99
N PRO A 173 7.88 4.15 14.36
CA PRO A 173 6.59 4.49 14.96
C PRO A 173 5.40 4.55 13.98
N LEU A 174 5.66 4.58 12.67
CA LEU A 174 4.66 4.65 11.61
C LEU A 174 4.68 3.38 10.73
N ALA A 175 5.30 2.30 11.20
CA ALA A 175 5.44 1.06 10.46
C ALA A 175 4.09 0.55 9.92
N GLY A 176 3.97 0.47 8.60
CA GLY A 176 2.77 -0.01 7.91
C GLY A 176 1.60 0.99 7.84
N MET A 177 1.74 2.19 8.41
CA MET A 177 0.76 3.25 8.23
C MET A 177 0.83 3.80 6.81
N ARG A 178 -0.33 4.03 6.20
CA ARG A 178 -0.49 4.60 4.86
C ARG A 178 -0.84 6.08 4.97
N ILE A 179 -0.14 6.89 4.17
CA ILE A 179 -0.19 8.35 4.27
C ILE A 179 -0.44 8.97 2.90
N VAL A 180 -1.36 9.94 2.85
CA VAL A 180 -1.45 10.89 1.72
C VAL A 180 -0.86 12.23 2.14
N ILE A 181 -0.22 12.92 1.20
CA ILE A 181 0.37 14.24 1.47
C ILE A 181 -0.16 15.27 0.47
N LYS A 182 -0.39 16.49 0.92
CA LYS A 182 -0.86 17.58 0.08
C LYS A 182 0.08 17.85 -1.09
N ASP A 183 -0.47 18.25 -2.23
CA ASP A 183 0.29 18.38 -3.47
C ASP A 183 1.44 19.42 -3.44
N ASN A 184 1.36 20.44 -2.58
CA ASN A 184 2.46 21.38 -2.36
C ASN A 184 3.62 20.82 -1.52
N ILE A 185 3.53 19.57 -1.03
CA ILE A 185 4.62 18.87 -0.32
C ILE A 185 5.38 18.00 -1.32
N HIS A 186 6.65 18.29 -1.56
CA HIS A 186 7.43 17.63 -2.61
C HIS A 186 7.85 16.19 -2.27
N LEU A 187 7.79 15.32 -3.27
CA LEU A 187 8.39 13.98 -3.27
C LEU A 187 9.34 13.90 -4.45
N ARG A 188 10.56 13.43 -4.22
CA ARG A 188 11.55 13.23 -5.27
C ARG A 188 10.98 12.35 -6.38
N GLY A 189 11.05 12.79 -7.63
CA GLY A 189 10.56 12.05 -8.81
C GLY A 189 9.10 12.30 -9.18
N VAL A 190 8.33 13.03 -8.36
CA VAL A 190 6.92 13.33 -8.62
C VAL A 190 6.73 14.83 -8.84
N LYS A 191 5.92 15.20 -9.83
CA LYS A 191 5.55 16.60 -10.10
C LYS A 191 4.54 17.09 -9.07
N SER A 192 4.65 18.36 -8.71
CA SER A 192 3.64 19.09 -7.94
C SER A 192 2.89 20.04 -8.86
N SER A 193 1.56 20.08 -8.76
CA SER A 193 0.71 21.05 -9.47
C SER A 193 0.46 22.33 -8.68
N LEU A 194 0.50 22.27 -7.35
CA LEU A 194 0.03 23.34 -6.45
C LEU A 194 -1.43 23.74 -6.76
N GLY A 195 -2.24 22.82 -7.29
CA GLY A 195 -3.60 23.13 -7.73
C GLY A 195 -3.68 23.99 -9.00
N ASN A 196 -2.58 24.17 -9.74
CA ASN A 196 -2.52 25.00 -10.95
C ASN A 196 -1.91 24.27 -12.16
N ARG A 197 -2.59 24.30 -13.31
CA ARG A 197 -2.14 23.58 -14.52
C ARG A 197 -0.89 24.19 -15.15
N SER A 198 -0.80 25.52 -15.18
CA SER A 198 0.37 26.21 -15.75
C SER A 198 1.63 25.92 -14.94
N PHE A 199 1.54 25.93 -13.61
CA PHE A 199 2.63 25.51 -12.73
C PHE A 199 3.03 24.07 -12.99
N TYR A 200 2.07 23.14 -13.06
CA TYR A 200 2.33 21.75 -13.37
C TYR A 200 3.06 21.58 -14.72
N GLN A 201 2.68 22.31 -15.76
CA GLN A 201 3.32 22.22 -17.08
C GLN A 201 4.73 22.82 -17.08
N THR A 202 4.95 23.89 -16.33
CA THR A 202 6.20 24.66 -16.35
C THR A 202 7.34 23.94 -15.61
N PHE A 203 7.06 23.35 -14.45
CA PHE A 203 8.11 22.81 -13.58
C PHE A 203 8.31 21.30 -13.76
N PRO A 204 9.56 20.79 -13.65
CA PRO A 204 9.82 19.36 -13.71
C PRO A 204 9.38 18.64 -12.42
N ALA A 205 9.59 17.33 -12.36
CA ALA A 205 9.43 16.58 -11.12
C ALA A 205 10.37 17.11 -10.04
N ALA A 206 9.94 17.06 -8.77
CA ALA A 206 10.77 17.57 -7.69
C ALA A 206 12.09 16.77 -7.60
N ALA A 207 13.20 17.49 -7.44
CA ALA A 207 14.53 16.89 -7.28
C ALA A 207 14.73 16.24 -5.90
N GLU A 208 13.97 16.70 -4.90
CA GLU A 208 14.07 16.25 -3.51
C GLU A 208 12.72 16.03 -2.85
N THR A 209 12.73 15.13 -1.86
CA THR A 209 11.62 14.91 -0.94
C THR A 209 11.65 15.94 0.18
N ALA A 210 10.50 16.53 0.51
CA ALA A 210 10.36 17.52 1.57
C ALA A 210 10.78 16.96 2.94
N ALA A 211 11.25 17.84 3.83
CA ALA A 211 11.76 17.43 5.14
C ALA A 211 10.72 16.69 6.01
N CYS A 212 9.44 17.10 5.96
CA CYS A 212 8.37 16.41 6.67
C CYS A 212 8.13 15.00 6.11
N SER A 213 8.09 14.84 4.78
CA SER A 213 7.97 13.53 4.13
C SER A 213 9.17 12.63 4.41
N LYS A 214 10.39 13.17 4.47
CA LYS A 214 11.59 12.41 4.88
C LYS A 214 11.44 11.83 6.30
N LYS A 215 10.83 12.57 7.23
CA LYS A 215 10.55 12.08 8.59
C LYS A 215 9.49 10.98 8.61
N VAL A 216 8.43 11.12 7.80
CA VAL A 216 7.40 10.08 7.66
C VAL A 216 8.01 8.78 7.16
N ILE A 217 8.83 8.86 6.11
CA ILE A 217 9.52 7.71 5.51
C ILE A 217 10.49 7.08 6.51
N ALA A 218 11.32 7.89 7.19
CA ALA A 218 12.23 7.39 8.23
C ALA A 218 11.50 6.76 9.41
N GLY A 219 10.25 7.15 9.65
CA GLY A 219 9.37 6.55 10.65
C GLY A 219 8.67 5.27 10.19
N GLY A 220 8.94 4.74 8.99
CA GLY A 220 8.31 3.52 8.47
C GLY A 220 6.97 3.74 7.76
N GLY A 221 6.56 5.00 7.57
CA GLY A 221 5.29 5.35 6.92
C GLY A 221 5.35 5.21 5.40
N VAL A 222 4.26 4.73 4.81
CA VAL A 222 4.12 4.50 3.37
C VAL A 222 3.30 5.62 2.74
N ILE A 223 3.93 6.46 1.91
CA ILE A 223 3.22 7.52 1.19
C ILE A 223 2.59 6.93 -0.07
N VAL A 224 1.25 6.97 -0.15
CA VAL A 224 0.47 6.31 -1.22
C VAL A 224 -0.01 7.28 -2.30
N GLY A 225 0.02 8.58 -2.03
CA GLY A 225 -0.55 9.57 -2.95
C GLY A 225 -0.25 11.02 -2.60
N LYS A 226 -0.40 11.85 -3.62
CA LYS A 226 -0.40 13.31 -3.56
C LYS A 226 -1.83 13.82 -3.65
N SER A 227 -2.34 14.41 -2.59
CA SER A 227 -3.72 14.85 -2.47
C SER A 227 -3.98 16.23 -3.06
N LYS A 228 -5.21 16.45 -3.54
CA LYS A 228 -5.65 17.73 -4.10
C LYS A 228 -5.60 18.87 -3.08
N MET A 229 -5.56 20.09 -3.60
CA MET A 229 -5.59 21.32 -2.83
C MET A 229 -6.21 22.45 -3.65
N THR A 230 -6.59 23.54 -2.99
CA THR A 230 -6.89 24.82 -3.66
C THR A 230 -5.63 25.36 -4.36
N SER A 231 -5.80 26.18 -5.39
CA SER A 231 -4.71 26.76 -6.17
C SER A 231 -3.78 27.59 -5.28
N PHE A 232 -2.48 27.26 -5.28
CA PHE A 232 -1.43 27.87 -4.46
C PHE A 232 -1.69 27.90 -2.95
N GLY A 233 -2.66 27.16 -2.46
CA GLY A 233 -3.07 27.22 -1.06
C GLY A 233 -3.96 28.42 -0.73
N ASN A 234 -4.45 29.13 -1.75
CA ASN A 234 -5.40 30.24 -1.63
C ASN A 234 -6.76 29.78 -1.08
N TRP A 235 -7.56 30.71 -0.56
CA TRP A 235 -8.92 30.42 -0.16
C TRP A 235 -9.77 30.34 -1.41
N GLU A 236 -10.29 29.14 -1.68
CA GLU A 236 -11.20 28.86 -2.79
C GLU A 236 -12.23 27.85 -2.27
N GLU A 237 -13.52 28.14 -2.49
CA GLU A 237 -14.58 27.17 -2.35
C GLU A 237 -14.57 26.21 -3.55
N PRO A 238 -15.08 24.97 -3.41
CA PRO A 238 -15.06 23.95 -4.46
C PRO A 238 -15.60 24.40 -5.82
N ILE A 239 -16.62 25.25 -5.82
CA ILE A 239 -17.23 25.81 -7.03
C ILE A 239 -16.32 26.82 -7.77
N GLU A 240 -15.28 27.31 -7.09
CA GLU A 240 -14.32 28.28 -7.59
C GLU A 240 -13.08 27.60 -8.20
N TYR A 241 -12.94 26.27 -8.06
CA TYR A 241 -11.81 25.53 -8.62
C TYR A 241 -11.92 25.47 -10.15
N VAL A 242 -11.05 26.21 -10.84
CA VAL A 242 -11.03 26.25 -12.32
C VAL A 242 -10.11 25.20 -12.93
N ASP A 243 -8.93 25.01 -12.34
CA ASP A 243 -7.87 24.17 -12.93
C ASP A 243 -8.09 22.67 -12.71
N TYR A 244 -8.51 22.28 -11.52
CA TYR A 244 -8.75 20.88 -11.17
C TYR A 244 -10.04 20.78 -10.39
N GLN A 245 -10.92 19.83 -10.70
CA GLN A 245 -12.13 19.66 -9.90
C GLN A 245 -11.77 19.37 -8.44
N ALA A 246 -12.43 20.09 -7.51
CA ALA A 246 -12.33 19.84 -6.09
C ALA A 246 -12.69 18.38 -5.74
N PRO A 247 -12.11 17.81 -4.66
CA PRO A 247 -12.49 16.48 -4.22
C PRO A 247 -13.90 16.47 -3.64
N TRP A 248 -14.54 15.31 -3.65
CA TRP A 248 -15.87 15.13 -3.06
C TRP A 248 -15.77 15.07 -1.53
N ASN A 249 -16.68 15.75 -0.82
CA ASN A 249 -16.78 15.61 0.63
C ASN A 249 -17.44 14.27 0.98
N PRO A 250 -16.89 13.43 1.86
CA PRO A 250 -17.54 12.17 2.25
C PRO A 250 -18.84 12.33 3.04
N ARG A 251 -19.19 13.54 3.48
CA ARG A 251 -20.42 13.85 4.22
C ARG A 251 -21.54 14.35 3.30
N ALA A 252 -22.77 14.23 3.78
CA ALA A 252 -23.99 14.74 3.15
C ALA A 252 -24.06 14.39 1.65
N ASP A 253 -23.92 13.10 1.36
CA ASP A 253 -24.03 12.54 0.01
C ASP A 253 -23.17 13.27 -1.03
N ARG A 254 -21.95 13.66 -0.63
CA ARG A 254 -20.98 14.35 -1.49
C ARG A 254 -21.34 15.77 -1.89
N CYS A 255 -22.41 16.34 -1.34
CA CYS A 255 -22.92 17.66 -1.73
C CYS A 255 -22.38 18.82 -0.86
N GLN A 256 -21.46 18.56 0.07
CA GLN A 256 -20.87 19.59 0.94
C GLN A 256 -19.49 20.02 0.47
N SER A 257 -19.09 21.23 0.86
CA SER A 257 -17.72 21.69 0.62
C SER A 257 -16.73 20.88 1.47
N PRO A 258 -15.65 20.29 0.89
CA PRO A 258 -14.53 19.75 1.67
C PRO A 258 -13.71 20.83 2.40
N GLY A 259 -13.99 22.12 2.17
CA GLY A 259 -13.19 23.25 2.69
C GLY A 259 -11.81 23.36 2.01
N GLY A 260 -10.97 24.27 2.50
CA GLY A 260 -9.65 24.53 1.93
C GLY A 260 -8.66 25.13 2.94
N SER A 261 -7.37 25.21 2.63
CA SER A 261 -6.76 24.82 1.35
C SER A 261 -6.38 23.34 1.23
N SER A 262 -6.50 22.59 2.32
CA SER A 262 -6.16 21.16 2.40
C SER A 262 -7.38 20.26 2.12
N SER A 263 -8.08 20.54 1.02
CA SER A 263 -9.33 19.85 0.62
C SER A 263 -9.12 18.35 0.37
N GLY A 264 -8.08 17.98 -0.38
CA GLY A 264 -7.74 16.58 -0.67
C GLY A 264 -7.39 15.78 0.58
N PRO A 265 -6.45 16.24 1.44
CA PRO A 265 -6.17 15.59 2.72
C PRO A 265 -7.42 15.35 3.58
N ALA A 266 -8.28 16.36 3.74
CA ALA A 266 -9.48 16.27 4.58
C ALA A 266 -10.53 15.31 3.99
N SER A 267 -10.73 15.34 2.67
CA SER A 267 -11.61 14.41 1.96
C SER A 267 -11.10 12.97 2.08
N ALA A 268 -9.81 12.73 1.79
CA ALA A 268 -9.22 11.39 1.79
C ALA A 268 -9.32 10.70 3.16
N ILE A 269 -8.90 11.38 4.23
CA ILE A 269 -8.88 10.76 5.57
C ILE A 269 -10.29 10.49 6.12
N ALA A 270 -11.28 11.30 5.70
CA ALA A 270 -12.66 11.08 6.10
C ALA A 270 -13.39 10.05 5.22
N ALA A 271 -12.86 9.74 4.03
CA ALA A 271 -13.47 8.84 3.05
C ALA A 271 -12.98 7.39 3.13
N TYR A 272 -11.71 7.19 3.50
CA TYR A 272 -11.03 5.91 3.33
C TYR A 272 -10.57 5.33 4.65
N GLU A 273 -11.22 4.27 5.12
CA GLU A 273 -10.87 3.58 6.38
C GLU A 273 -9.47 2.93 6.34
N TRP A 274 -9.00 2.58 5.14
CA TRP A 274 -7.68 1.97 4.93
C TRP A 274 -6.52 2.98 4.97
N LEU A 275 -6.82 4.28 5.05
CA LEU A 275 -5.83 5.36 5.06
C LEU A 275 -5.68 5.89 6.49
N ASP A 276 -4.45 5.86 7.02
CA ASP A 276 -4.22 6.13 8.44
C ASP A 276 -3.93 7.61 8.73
N ILE A 277 -3.24 8.31 7.81
CA ILE A 277 -2.81 9.71 8.02
C ILE A 277 -2.95 10.53 6.73
N ALA A 278 -3.38 11.78 6.85
CA ALA A 278 -3.30 12.78 5.79
C ALA A 278 -2.55 14.03 6.25
N ILE A 279 -1.55 14.46 5.48
CA ILE A 279 -0.73 15.64 5.80
C ILE A 279 -1.15 16.82 4.93
N GLY A 280 -1.60 17.89 5.59
CA GLY A 280 -1.95 19.18 4.97
C GLY A 280 -0.93 20.28 5.23
N THR A 281 -1.25 21.48 4.76
CA THR A 281 -0.56 22.72 5.16
C THR A 281 -1.59 23.71 5.69
N ASP A 282 -1.18 24.51 6.66
CA ASP A 282 -1.95 25.62 7.23
C ASP A 282 -1.10 26.89 7.15
N SER A 283 -1.73 28.01 6.81
CA SER A 283 -1.08 29.30 6.65
C SER A 283 -2.05 30.40 7.05
N GLN A 284 -1.58 31.39 7.79
CA GLN A 284 -2.42 32.53 8.15
C GLN A 284 -2.64 33.42 6.92
N TYR A 285 -3.90 33.69 6.61
CA TYR A 285 -4.24 34.92 5.91
C TYR A 285 -4.07 36.05 6.91
N MET A 286 -3.07 36.92 6.70
CA MET A 286 -3.15 38.25 7.30
C MET A 286 -4.40 38.91 6.69
N ARG A 287 -5.47 38.98 7.50
CA ARG A 287 -6.63 39.82 7.23
C ARG A 287 -6.28 41.28 7.46
#